data_AF-A0A6P6YAT3-F1
#
_entry.id   AF-A0A6P6YAT3-F1
#
_cell.length_a   1.000
_cell.length_b   1.000
_cell.length_c   1.000
_cell.angle_alpha   90.00
_cell.angle_beta   90.00
_cell.angle_gamma   90.00
#
_symmetry.space_group_name_H-M   'P 1'
#
loop_
_entity.id
_entity.type
_entity.pdbx_description
1 polymer ?
#
loop_
_entity_poly.entity_id
_entity_poly.type
_entity_poly.pdbx_seq_one_letter_code
_entity_poly.pdbx_strand_id
1 'polypeptide(L)'
;MIDSAIIIDIKSNSNNNDCSQYHHCRKFKCKNSSSTTISHFENILPTNTLSSLIYWLFIITIIINITIISTASSNNHTSNIRRSGRLPPQRFEMEPIDKTSIIGDTIILPCRIANKVGTLQWTRDGFGLGTERTLEGFQRYRMIGSDDEGDYSLEISPVRLEDDAVFQCQVGAVEGVLGIRSRSARFTVQVPPEPPVIIVTHAHSHAQVYKSSSSLSSDDSSSSSSTSLTVSSSESSTDDQSNQQKLSSNNDGNDHILRTTAGMTIELTCEAHGGRPPAELTWMDSTGNPITNGVSYSTTKLSDGKRWNAALKWTVVASRSLDGQRVTCRSENAALKSASYAHIQLEVRYPPEVELRIASINDNNDGIVREGDDLTLECLAIGNPSLMTFKWSRDGVPLNNDADIAGASASSGDGTPRLIFRHIGREFHGTVIACEVANSVGTTRSRLDIKVAFKPRFVKIPEPVIGLAKNEHIRLNCNIDSYPIAQIYWHRFQPKLLSTDFVDNNNWQTIGDGQSIQISEAGRYRCLAKNEAFDDELKAETLVFNKGAPLIRSPSIQYGIENEPVRLQCIVEAVPPPTKITWFKLKPYQQLLGVDNNEGYEILEEEESDD
;
A
#
# COMPACT_ATOMS: atom_id res chain seq x y z
N MET A 1 -7.44 -5.37 64.46
CA MET A 1 -8.50 -5.73 65.42
C MET A 1 -9.79 -5.10 64.92
N ILE A 2 -10.76 -5.97 64.59
CA ILE A 2 -12.23 -5.78 64.57
C ILE A 2 -12.74 -4.79 63.51
N ASP A 3 -13.14 -5.23 62.32
CA ASP A 3 -14.42 -5.87 61.91
C ASP A 3 -15.64 -4.93 61.99
N SER A 4 -16.30 -4.69 60.85
CA SER A 4 -17.69 -5.14 60.58
C SER A 4 -18.36 -4.39 59.42
N ALA A 5 -19.33 -5.07 58.82
CA ALA A 5 -19.85 -4.93 57.47
C ALA A 5 -21.21 -4.19 57.36
N ILE A 6 -21.44 -3.61 56.17
CA ILE A 6 -22.64 -3.61 55.27
C ILE A 6 -24.05 -3.41 55.87
N ILE A 7 -24.85 -2.50 55.24
CA ILE A 7 -26.19 -2.69 54.61
C ILE A 7 -26.95 -1.34 54.61
N ILE A 8 -27.30 -0.77 53.42
CA ILE A 8 -28.58 -0.13 53.00
C ILE A 8 -28.52 -0.08 51.45
N ASP A 9 -29.23 -0.90 50.67
CA ASP A 9 -30.65 -0.88 50.23
C ASP A 9 -30.97 0.00 49.00
N ILE A 10 -31.93 -0.49 48.23
CA ILE A 10 -32.18 -0.43 46.78
C ILE A 10 -33.06 0.77 46.36
N LYS A 11 -32.83 1.33 45.16
CA LYS A 11 -33.80 1.57 44.04
C LYS A 11 -33.30 2.66 43.08
N SER A 12 -33.10 2.32 41.80
CA SER A 12 -34.05 2.51 40.66
C SER A 12 -34.13 3.98 40.21
N ASN A 13 -34.16 4.39 38.95
CA ASN A 13 -34.25 3.73 37.67
C ASN A 13 -34.02 4.83 36.60
N SER A 14 -33.71 4.38 35.39
CA SER A 14 -34.13 4.97 34.11
C SER A 14 -33.37 6.14 33.45
N ASN A 15 -33.10 5.85 32.17
CA ASN A 15 -33.03 6.71 30.98
C ASN A 15 -31.65 7.31 30.65
N ASN A 16 -30.98 6.75 29.63
CA ASN A 16 -30.95 7.21 28.21
C ASN A 16 -30.26 8.57 28.09
N ASN A 17 -29.31 8.83 27.21
CA ASN A 17 -28.80 8.16 26.02
C ASN A 17 -27.47 8.86 25.66
N ASP A 18 -26.68 8.14 24.87
CA ASP A 18 -25.83 8.66 23.79
C ASP A 18 -24.45 9.32 24.02
N CYS A 19 -23.61 8.93 23.05
CA CYS A 19 -22.48 9.64 22.46
C CYS A 19 -21.20 9.74 23.31
N SER A 20 -20.21 8.89 23.03
CA SER A 20 -19.23 9.01 21.95
C SER A 20 -18.16 10.08 22.21
N GLN A 21 -16.93 9.57 22.22
CA GLN A 21 -15.71 10.14 21.66
C GLN A 21 -14.70 10.91 22.55
N TYR A 22 -13.49 10.35 22.47
CA TYR A 22 -12.14 10.89 22.66
C TYR A 22 -11.60 11.22 24.06
N HIS A 23 -10.51 10.53 24.43
CA HIS A 23 -9.23 11.24 24.66
C HIS A 23 -8.01 10.32 24.50
N HIS A 24 -7.00 10.90 23.82
CA HIS A 24 -5.65 10.44 23.54
C HIS A 24 -4.88 9.75 24.69
N CYS A 25 -3.96 8.84 24.35
CA CYS A 25 -2.58 8.94 24.89
C CYS A 25 -1.52 8.14 24.12
N ARG A 26 -0.30 8.69 24.20
CA ARG A 26 0.94 8.35 23.48
C ARG A 26 1.57 7.02 23.88
N LYS A 27 2.42 6.51 22.97
CA LYS A 27 3.45 5.46 23.12
C LYS A 27 4.14 5.45 24.49
N PHE A 28 4.26 4.27 25.11
CA PHE A 28 5.34 3.94 26.04
C PHE A 28 5.85 2.52 25.81
N LYS A 29 7.18 2.41 25.60
CA LYS A 29 7.98 1.19 25.73
C LYS A 29 7.97 0.77 27.19
N CYS A 30 7.56 -0.45 27.50
CA CYS A 30 7.91 -1.07 28.77
C CYS A 30 9.34 -1.62 28.70
N LYS A 31 10.24 -0.93 29.39
CA LYS A 31 11.51 -1.44 29.87
C LYS A 31 11.30 -1.64 31.38
N ASN A 32 11.42 -2.87 31.87
CA ASN A 32 11.67 -3.13 33.28
C ASN A 32 12.97 -3.95 33.38
N SER A 33 14.04 -3.21 33.70
CA SER A 33 14.97 -3.45 34.80
C SER A 33 14.28 -4.15 35.99
N SER A 34 14.88 -4.94 36.86
CA SER A 34 16.25 -5.26 37.29
C SER A 34 15.97 -6.16 38.54
N SER A 35 16.82 -7.05 39.03
CA SER A 35 18.17 -6.78 39.50
C SER A 35 18.73 -8.09 40.10
N THR A 36 20.05 -8.29 39.94
CA THR A 36 21.06 -8.69 40.96
C THR A 36 20.83 -9.97 41.80
N THR A 37 21.80 -10.86 42.06
CA THR A 37 23.29 -10.80 42.00
C THR A 37 23.88 -12.18 42.35
N ILE A 38 25.02 -12.50 41.69
CA ILE A 38 26.27 -13.10 42.22
C ILE A 38 26.21 -14.41 43.02
N SER A 39 26.83 -15.47 42.48
CA SER A 39 28.10 -16.03 43.01
C SER A 39 28.59 -17.25 42.19
N HIS A 40 29.69 -17.05 41.46
CA HIS A 40 30.96 -17.80 41.50
C HIS A 40 31.02 -19.33 41.82
N PHE A 41 31.84 -19.99 40.99
CA PHE A 41 32.81 -21.10 41.26
C PHE A 41 32.53 -22.55 40.77
N GLU A 42 33.45 -22.96 39.88
CA GLU A 42 34.12 -24.27 39.68
C GLU A 42 33.45 -25.52 39.07
N ASN A 43 34.08 -25.95 37.96
CA ASN A 43 34.46 -27.31 37.52
C ASN A 43 33.99 -28.51 38.34
N ILE A 44 33.55 -29.58 37.64
CA ILE A 44 34.13 -30.94 37.63
C ILE A 44 33.18 -31.88 36.85
N LEU A 45 33.78 -32.70 35.96
CA LEU A 45 33.16 -33.75 35.14
C LEU A 45 33.06 -35.08 35.96
N PRO A 46 32.42 -36.14 35.43
CA PRO A 46 31.23 -36.78 35.98
C PRO A 46 31.49 -38.14 36.66
N THR A 47 30.55 -38.63 37.47
CA THR A 47 30.52 -40.05 37.89
C THR A 47 29.11 -40.58 38.14
N ASN A 48 28.75 -41.58 37.32
CA ASN A 48 28.20 -42.90 37.62
C ASN A 48 27.30 -43.18 38.84
N THR A 49 26.47 -44.20 38.61
CA THR A 49 26.01 -45.30 39.50
C THR A 49 24.50 -45.29 39.76
N LEU A 50 23.75 -46.39 39.74
CA LEU A 50 23.98 -47.84 39.57
C LEU A 50 22.71 -48.37 38.86
N SER A 51 22.82 -49.25 37.87
CA SER A 51 22.87 -50.70 38.03
C SER A 51 21.65 -51.27 38.77
N SER A 52 20.91 -52.17 38.11
CA SER A 52 21.02 -53.56 38.52
C SER A 52 20.57 -54.53 37.43
N LEU A 53 21.26 -55.66 37.44
CA LEU A 53 20.97 -56.95 36.80
C LEU A 53 21.39 -57.01 35.33
N ILE A 54 22.67 -57.20 35.00
CA ILE A 54 23.57 -58.30 35.45
C ILE A 54 22.85 -59.65 35.36
N TYR A 55 23.52 -60.54 34.64
CA TYR A 55 23.41 -62.00 34.58
C TYR A 55 23.05 -62.51 33.21
N TRP A 56 23.98 -63.31 32.69
CA TRP A 56 24.01 -64.00 31.40
C TRP A 56 24.62 -63.17 30.26
N LEU A 57 25.88 -62.76 30.45
CA LEU A 57 27.05 -63.52 29.93
C LEU A 57 27.36 -63.10 28.49
N PHE A 58 28.08 -62.00 28.29
CA PHE A 58 29.55 -61.99 28.28
C PHE A 58 30.15 -63.17 27.49
N ILE A 59 30.04 -63.03 26.18
CA ILE A 59 31.21 -63.11 25.32
C ILE A 59 32.31 -62.24 25.94
N ILE A 60 33.37 -62.86 26.44
CA ILE A 60 34.78 -62.46 26.29
C ILE A 60 35.61 -63.28 27.28
N THR A 61 36.39 -64.21 26.73
CA THR A 61 37.81 -64.35 27.08
C THR A 61 38.58 -64.67 25.79
N ILE A 62 38.61 -63.64 24.95
CA ILE A 62 39.76 -63.09 24.23
C ILE A 62 41.12 -63.83 24.37
N ILE A 63 41.68 -64.15 23.20
CA ILE A 63 43.06 -63.93 22.71
C ILE A 63 44.23 -64.76 23.31
N ILE A 64 44.74 -65.64 22.43
CA ILE A 64 46.16 -65.88 22.05
C ILE A 64 47.17 -66.15 23.17
N ASN A 65 47.70 -67.38 23.18
CA ASN A 65 49.11 -67.67 23.55
C ASN A 65 49.67 -68.88 22.77
N ILE A 66 50.63 -68.59 21.87
CA ILE A 66 52.01 -69.12 21.81
C ILE A 66 52.23 -70.66 21.73
N THR A 67 52.56 -71.11 20.50
CA THR A 67 53.67 -71.98 20.03
C THR A 67 54.22 -73.22 20.79
N ILE A 68 54.31 -74.32 20.00
CA ILE A 68 55.36 -75.39 19.87
C ILE A 68 55.28 -76.62 20.82
N ILE A 69 55.08 -77.84 20.24
CA ILE A 69 56.06 -78.98 20.14
C ILE A 69 55.37 -80.28 19.62
N SER A 70 55.80 -80.68 18.42
CA SER A 70 56.13 -82.00 17.83
C SER A 70 55.35 -83.31 18.07
N THR A 71 55.20 -84.04 16.95
CA THR A 71 55.22 -85.52 16.75
C THR A 71 53.98 -86.28 17.25
N ALA A 72 53.36 -87.22 16.55
CA ALA A 72 53.81 -88.13 15.50
C ALA A 72 52.61 -88.74 14.76
N SER A 73 52.93 -89.38 13.62
CA SER A 73 52.27 -90.54 13.03
C SER A 73 51.15 -90.30 12.03
N SER A 74 51.56 -90.53 10.78
CA SER A 74 50.74 -91.06 9.70
C SER A 74 49.70 -92.07 10.19
N ASN A 75 48.52 -92.04 9.59
CA ASN A 75 47.95 -93.22 8.98
C ASN A 75 46.99 -92.83 7.87
N ASN A 76 47.36 -93.23 6.66
CA ASN A 76 46.47 -93.34 5.51
C ASN A 76 45.29 -94.23 5.88
N HIS A 77 44.08 -93.68 5.83
CA HIS A 77 42.91 -94.47 5.48
C HIS A 77 42.12 -93.73 4.41
N THR A 78 42.42 -94.10 3.18
CA THR A 78 41.54 -93.93 2.02
C THR A 78 40.18 -94.55 2.34
N SER A 79 39.18 -93.71 2.57
CA SER A 79 37.78 -94.08 2.44
C SER A 79 37.19 -93.30 1.27
N ASN A 80 37.18 -93.97 0.11
CA ASN A 80 36.42 -93.54 -1.06
C ASN A 80 34.93 -93.57 -0.73
N ILE A 81 34.39 -92.43 -0.30
CA ILE A 81 32.95 -92.18 -0.34
C ILE A 81 32.68 -91.45 -1.66
N ARG A 82 32.13 -92.18 -2.65
CA ARG A 82 31.51 -91.60 -3.84
C ARG A 82 30.38 -90.67 -3.39
N ARG A 83 30.66 -89.37 -3.24
CA ARG A 83 29.63 -88.34 -3.32
C ARG A 83 29.16 -88.31 -4.77
N SER A 84 27.89 -88.67 -4.99
CA SER A 84 27.13 -88.27 -6.16
C SER A 84 27.43 -86.80 -6.45
N GLY A 85 28.18 -86.52 -7.52
CA GLY A 85 28.70 -85.21 -7.87
C GLY A 85 27.61 -84.27 -8.37
N ARG A 86 26.73 -83.82 -7.47
CA ARG A 86 25.78 -82.75 -7.78
C ARG A 86 26.50 -81.42 -7.58
N LEU A 87 26.82 -80.74 -8.69
CA LEU A 87 27.38 -79.38 -8.65
C LEU A 87 26.46 -78.48 -7.80
N PRO A 88 27.02 -77.58 -6.98
CA PRO A 88 26.21 -76.67 -6.18
C PRO A 88 25.36 -75.77 -7.10
N PRO A 89 24.15 -75.37 -6.69
CA PRO A 89 23.29 -74.55 -7.54
C PRO A 89 23.92 -73.17 -7.79
N GLN A 90 23.79 -72.68 -9.02
CA GLN A 90 24.11 -71.30 -9.37
C GLN A 90 23.11 -70.36 -8.70
N ARG A 91 23.60 -69.25 -8.12
CA ARG A 91 22.77 -68.26 -7.41
C ARG A 91 23.31 -66.84 -7.61
N PHE A 92 22.43 -65.84 -7.62
CA PHE A 92 22.86 -64.44 -7.63
C PHE A 92 23.44 -64.05 -6.26
N GLU A 93 24.62 -63.46 -6.26
CA GLU A 93 25.16 -62.71 -5.12
C GLU A 93 24.78 -61.24 -5.19
N MET A 94 24.74 -60.67 -6.40
CA MET A 94 24.26 -59.32 -6.66
C MET A 94 23.36 -59.34 -7.90
N GLU A 95 22.18 -58.75 -7.75
CA GLU A 95 21.22 -58.58 -8.83
C GLU A 95 21.12 -57.11 -9.23
N PRO A 96 20.77 -56.80 -10.50
CA PRO A 96 20.59 -55.44 -10.93
C PRO A 96 19.41 -54.78 -10.24
N ILE A 97 19.54 -53.49 -9.98
CA ILE A 97 18.50 -52.68 -9.35
C ILE A 97 18.06 -51.56 -10.29
N ASP A 98 16.83 -51.07 -10.09
CA ASP A 98 16.34 -49.90 -10.80
C ASP A 98 17.31 -48.75 -10.62
N LYS A 99 17.65 -48.09 -11.73
CA LYS A 99 18.68 -47.07 -11.76
C LYS A 99 18.24 -45.94 -12.67
N THR A 100 18.61 -44.73 -12.29
CA THR A 100 18.34 -43.52 -13.05
C THR A 100 19.65 -42.79 -13.26
N SER A 101 19.88 -42.28 -14.47
CA SER A 101 21.08 -41.50 -14.80
C SER A 101 20.77 -40.44 -15.85
N ILE A 102 21.65 -39.46 -15.98
CA ILE A 102 21.53 -38.40 -16.98
C ILE A 102 22.10 -38.93 -18.30
N ILE A 103 21.51 -38.49 -19.41
CA ILE A 103 22.05 -38.79 -20.74
C ILE A 103 23.52 -38.39 -20.85
N GLY A 104 24.35 -39.25 -21.44
CA GLY A 104 25.80 -39.05 -21.53
C GLY A 104 26.62 -39.67 -20.39
N ASP A 105 26.01 -40.03 -19.26
CA ASP A 105 26.70 -40.68 -18.15
C ASP A 105 27.23 -42.08 -18.52
N THR A 106 28.13 -42.61 -17.69
CA THR A 106 28.50 -44.03 -17.68
C THR A 106 27.82 -44.71 -16.50
N ILE A 107 27.12 -45.81 -16.74
CA ILE A 107 26.47 -46.58 -15.68
C ILE A 107 26.90 -48.04 -15.70
N ILE A 108 26.85 -48.64 -14.52
CA ILE A 108 27.05 -50.08 -14.31
C ILE A 108 25.79 -50.64 -13.66
N LEU A 109 25.24 -51.71 -14.25
CA LEU A 109 24.19 -52.55 -13.69
C LEU A 109 24.84 -53.83 -13.13
N PRO A 110 24.80 -54.05 -11.80
CA PRO A 110 25.53 -55.15 -11.20
C PRO A 110 24.91 -56.50 -11.56
N CYS A 111 25.74 -57.50 -11.84
CA CYS A 111 25.32 -58.89 -11.86
C CYS A 111 26.48 -59.82 -11.46
N ARG A 112 26.39 -60.37 -10.25
CA ARG A 112 27.36 -61.33 -9.72
C ARG A 112 26.70 -62.65 -9.37
N ILE A 113 27.35 -63.75 -9.76
CA ILE A 113 26.78 -65.11 -9.67
C ILE A 113 27.77 -66.05 -8.99
N ALA A 114 27.37 -66.61 -7.85
CA ALA A 114 28.11 -67.68 -7.21
C ALA A 114 27.84 -69.03 -7.87
N ASN A 115 28.87 -69.88 -7.95
CA ASN A 115 28.81 -71.22 -8.55
C ASN A 115 28.31 -71.19 -10.01
N LYS A 116 28.64 -70.14 -10.77
CA LYS A 116 28.20 -70.00 -12.15
C LYS A 116 28.79 -71.13 -13.00
N VAL A 117 27.92 -71.89 -13.67
CA VAL A 117 28.31 -72.94 -14.62
C VAL A 117 27.68 -72.74 -15.99
N GLY A 118 26.49 -72.14 -16.05
CA GLY A 118 25.83 -71.81 -17.32
C GLY A 118 26.37 -70.57 -18.01
N THR A 119 26.09 -70.47 -19.31
CA THR A 119 26.37 -69.26 -20.10
C THR A 119 25.48 -68.12 -19.63
N LEU A 120 26.07 -66.92 -19.48
CA LEU A 120 25.36 -65.72 -19.05
C LEU A 120 25.03 -64.83 -20.24
N GLN A 121 23.85 -64.22 -20.20
CA GLN A 121 23.43 -63.19 -21.13
C GLN A 121 22.64 -62.09 -20.40
N TRP A 122 22.76 -60.88 -20.89
CA TRP A 122 21.86 -59.78 -20.53
C TRP A 122 20.72 -59.68 -21.53
N THR A 123 19.55 -59.29 -21.07
CA THR A 123 18.42 -58.93 -21.94
C THR A 123 18.01 -57.49 -21.74
N ARG A 124 17.62 -56.80 -22.82
CA ARG A 124 17.01 -55.46 -22.83
C ARG A 124 15.60 -55.56 -23.41
N ASP A 125 14.59 -55.22 -22.62
CA ASP A 125 13.16 -55.40 -22.95
C ASP A 125 12.85 -56.84 -23.44
N GLY A 126 13.55 -57.82 -22.87
CA GLY A 126 13.44 -59.24 -23.23
C GLY A 126 14.29 -59.67 -24.44
N PHE A 127 14.93 -58.75 -25.16
CA PHE A 127 15.86 -59.07 -26.25
C PHE A 127 17.26 -59.38 -25.71
N GLY A 128 17.82 -60.55 -26.04
CA GLY A 128 19.17 -60.96 -25.61
C GLY A 128 20.27 -60.16 -26.29
N LEU A 129 21.19 -59.58 -25.51
CA LEU A 129 22.28 -58.75 -26.01
C LEU A 129 23.49 -59.56 -26.50
N GLY A 130 23.56 -60.84 -26.13
CA GLY A 130 24.68 -61.74 -26.42
C GLY A 130 25.31 -62.31 -25.15
N THR A 131 26.24 -63.24 -25.34
CA THR A 131 26.93 -63.98 -24.27
C THR A 131 28.40 -63.60 -24.11
N GLU A 132 28.98 -62.99 -25.15
CA GLU A 132 30.36 -62.51 -25.14
C GLU A 132 30.49 -61.18 -24.42
N ARG A 133 31.58 -60.96 -23.67
CA ARG A 133 31.77 -59.74 -22.87
C ARG A 133 31.75 -58.45 -23.70
N THR A 134 32.14 -58.53 -24.97
CA THR A 134 32.17 -57.42 -25.92
C THR A 134 30.80 -57.05 -26.48
N LEU A 135 29.80 -57.93 -26.37
CA LEU A 135 28.43 -57.72 -26.87
C LEU A 135 28.41 -57.15 -28.30
N GLU A 136 28.99 -57.89 -29.26
CA GLU A 136 29.11 -57.45 -30.65
C GLU A 136 27.76 -56.98 -31.23
N GLY A 137 27.78 -55.84 -31.92
CA GLY A 137 26.57 -55.14 -32.39
C GLY A 137 26.06 -54.06 -31.42
N PHE A 138 26.49 -54.07 -30.16
CA PHE A 138 26.14 -53.06 -29.15
C PHE A 138 27.38 -52.30 -28.67
N GLN A 139 27.94 -51.43 -29.52
CA GLN A 139 29.24 -50.76 -29.30
C GLN A 139 29.39 -49.96 -27.98
N ARG A 140 28.28 -49.61 -27.31
CA ARG A 140 28.26 -48.87 -26.03
C ARG A 140 28.11 -49.76 -24.80
N TYR A 141 27.84 -51.04 -25.00
CA TYR A 141 27.53 -52.00 -23.96
C TYR A 141 28.71 -52.94 -23.78
N ARG A 142 29.06 -53.27 -22.54
CA ARG A 142 30.13 -54.21 -22.24
C ARG A 142 29.88 -54.91 -20.92
N MET A 143 30.11 -56.23 -20.85
CA MET A 143 30.14 -56.93 -19.57
C MET A 143 31.53 -56.82 -18.95
N ILE A 144 31.61 -56.09 -17.85
CA ILE A 144 32.82 -55.90 -17.05
C ILE A 144 32.85 -56.90 -15.87
N GLY A 145 33.93 -56.89 -15.09
CA GLY A 145 34.15 -57.83 -13.99
C GLY A 145 35.05 -59.01 -14.38
N SER A 146 35.13 -60.02 -13.52
CA SER A 146 35.97 -61.21 -13.68
C SER A 146 35.14 -62.50 -13.70
N ASP A 147 35.53 -63.44 -14.56
CA ASP A 147 34.90 -64.76 -14.65
C ASP A 147 35.10 -65.58 -13.36
N ASP A 148 36.27 -65.46 -12.72
CA ASP A 148 36.62 -66.17 -11.48
C ASP A 148 35.75 -65.72 -10.30
N GLU A 149 35.34 -64.45 -10.29
CA GLU A 149 34.45 -63.86 -9.28
C GLU A 149 32.96 -64.02 -9.66
N GLY A 150 32.68 -64.53 -10.85
CA GLY A 150 31.34 -64.59 -11.41
C GLY A 150 30.71 -63.21 -11.65
N ASP A 151 31.52 -62.17 -11.85
CA ASP A 151 31.06 -60.80 -12.08
C ASP A 151 30.94 -60.50 -13.57
N TYR A 152 29.70 -60.23 -13.99
CA TYR A 152 29.29 -59.92 -15.35
C TYR A 152 28.41 -58.67 -15.36
N SER A 153 28.79 -57.69 -14.54
CA SER A 153 28.12 -56.40 -14.47
C SER A 153 28.11 -55.72 -15.84
N LEU A 154 26.96 -55.16 -16.24
CA LEU A 154 26.79 -54.51 -17.53
C LEU A 154 27.14 -53.02 -17.42
N GLU A 155 28.17 -52.61 -18.14
CA GLU A 155 28.53 -51.21 -18.33
C GLU A 155 27.85 -50.67 -19.60
N ILE A 156 27.26 -49.47 -19.51
CA ILE A 156 26.70 -48.73 -20.63
C ILE A 156 27.36 -47.35 -20.67
N SER A 157 28.05 -47.02 -21.75
CA SER A 157 28.74 -45.73 -21.93
C SER A 157 28.85 -45.31 -23.40
N PRO A 158 28.48 -44.07 -23.77
CA PRO A 158 27.66 -43.14 -22.99
C PRO A 158 26.19 -43.58 -22.99
N VAL A 159 25.45 -43.28 -21.91
CA VAL A 159 23.99 -43.49 -21.82
C VAL A 159 23.26 -42.66 -22.88
N ARG A 160 22.28 -43.28 -23.55
CA ARG A 160 21.40 -42.67 -24.56
C ARG A 160 19.93 -42.91 -24.22
N LEU A 161 19.03 -42.12 -24.80
CA LEU A 161 17.58 -42.21 -24.55
C LEU A 161 16.97 -43.59 -24.90
N GLU A 162 17.58 -44.31 -25.84
CA GLU A 162 17.22 -45.67 -26.23
C GLU A 162 17.53 -46.73 -25.15
N ASP A 163 18.40 -46.42 -24.19
CA ASP A 163 18.73 -47.32 -23.08
C ASP A 163 17.66 -47.34 -22.01
N ASP A 164 16.72 -46.41 -22.04
CA ASP A 164 15.55 -46.42 -21.17
C ASP A 164 14.67 -47.62 -21.49
N ALA A 165 14.87 -48.68 -20.70
CA ALA A 165 14.46 -50.05 -20.96
C ALA A 165 14.51 -50.87 -19.66
N VAL A 166 13.98 -52.09 -19.72
CA VAL A 166 14.07 -53.07 -18.63
C VAL A 166 15.20 -54.06 -18.91
N PHE A 167 16.16 -54.14 -17.99
CA PHE A 167 17.30 -55.05 -18.06
C PHE A 167 17.13 -56.25 -17.14
N GLN A 168 17.65 -57.41 -17.57
CA GLN A 168 17.67 -58.62 -16.76
C GLN A 168 18.92 -59.45 -17.08
N CYS A 169 19.55 -59.98 -16.03
CA CYS A 169 20.70 -60.87 -16.13
C CYS A 169 20.21 -62.32 -16.06
N GLN A 170 20.61 -63.16 -17.01
CA GLN A 170 20.13 -64.54 -17.11
C GLN A 170 21.29 -65.51 -17.28
N VAL A 171 21.24 -66.65 -16.58
CA VAL A 171 22.22 -67.73 -16.70
C VAL A 171 21.51 -68.99 -17.17
N GLY A 172 22.03 -69.60 -18.23
CA GLY A 172 21.49 -70.82 -18.82
C GLY A 172 21.57 -72.03 -17.89
N ALA A 173 20.78 -73.06 -18.21
CA ALA A 173 20.87 -74.37 -17.54
C ALA A 173 22.03 -75.18 -18.13
N VAL A 174 22.66 -76.01 -17.30
CA VAL A 174 23.68 -77.00 -17.69
C VAL A 174 23.29 -78.33 -17.07
N GLU A 175 23.81 -79.46 -17.58
CA GLU A 175 23.48 -80.78 -17.05
C GLU A 175 23.60 -80.85 -15.51
N GLY A 176 22.49 -81.10 -14.83
CA GLY A 176 22.42 -81.16 -13.36
C GLY A 176 22.22 -79.82 -12.62
N VAL A 177 22.21 -78.67 -13.31
CA VAL A 177 22.04 -77.32 -12.72
C VAL A 177 21.02 -76.49 -13.51
N LEU A 178 19.97 -76.00 -12.83
CA LEU A 178 18.91 -75.20 -13.46
C LEU A 178 19.37 -73.78 -13.81
N GLY A 179 18.78 -73.23 -14.89
CA GLY A 179 18.94 -71.82 -15.26
C GLY A 179 18.33 -70.87 -14.22
N ILE A 180 18.91 -69.69 -14.07
CA ILE A 180 18.43 -68.64 -13.17
C ILE A 180 18.26 -67.32 -13.92
N ARG A 181 17.28 -66.52 -13.50
CA ARG A 181 17.05 -65.15 -14.03
C ARG A 181 17.00 -64.19 -12.86
N SER A 182 17.68 -63.07 -12.97
CA SER A 182 17.64 -62.05 -11.94
C SER A 182 16.28 -61.39 -11.90
N ARG A 183 16.03 -60.57 -10.87
CA ARG A 183 14.99 -59.55 -10.93
C ARG A 183 15.17 -58.65 -12.17
N SER A 184 14.07 -58.15 -12.70
CA SER A 184 14.08 -57.12 -13.74
C SER A 184 14.43 -55.77 -13.12
N ALA A 185 15.33 -55.03 -13.77
CA ALA A 185 15.74 -53.70 -13.35
C ALA A 185 15.36 -52.67 -14.42
N ARG A 186 14.55 -51.68 -14.07
CA ARG A 186 14.22 -50.57 -14.94
C ARG A 186 15.36 -49.54 -14.93
N PHE A 187 15.93 -49.29 -16.09
CA PHE A 187 16.85 -48.17 -16.27
C PHE A 187 16.07 -46.97 -16.83
N THR A 188 16.11 -45.84 -16.11
CA THR A 188 15.45 -44.60 -16.54
C THR A 188 16.50 -43.57 -16.94
N VAL A 189 16.37 -43.02 -18.13
CA VAL A 189 17.29 -41.98 -18.63
C VAL A 189 16.65 -40.62 -18.42
N GLN A 190 17.31 -39.73 -17.70
CA GLN A 190 16.89 -38.34 -17.56
C GLN A 190 17.57 -37.46 -18.61
N VAL A 191 16.83 -36.49 -19.14
CA VAL A 191 17.30 -35.57 -20.18
C VAL A 191 17.06 -34.15 -19.68
N PRO A 192 18.10 -33.32 -19.59
CA PRO A 192 17.92 -31.92 -19.21
C PRO A 192 17.15 -31.18 -20.31
N PRO A 193 16.19 -30.31 -19.96
CA PRO A 193 15.52 -29.47 -20.92
C PRO A 193 16.48 -28.40 -21.48
N GLU A 194 16.12 -27.82 -22.62
CA GLU A 194 16.74 -26.59 -23.12
C GLU A 194 16.51 -25.43 -22.12
N PRO A 195 17.40 -24.41 -22.09
CA PRO A 195 17.18 -23.21 -21.28
C PRO A 195 15.79 -22.61 -21.55
N PRO A 196 15.08 -22.16 -20.51
CA PRO A 196 13.73 -21.64 -20.68
C PRO A 196 13.73 -20.38 -21.56
N VAL A 197 12.67 -20.20 -22.33
CA VAL A 197 12.44 -19.02 -23.17
C VAL A 197 11.13 -18.37 -22.79
N ILE A 198 11.06 -17.05 -22.87
CA ILE A 198 9.83 -16.29 -22.59
C ILE A 198 9.22 -15.89 -23.92
N ILE A 199 7.92 -16.12 -24.09
CA ILE A 199 7.16 -15.81 -25.30
C ILE A 199 6.05 -14.83 -24.93
N VAL A 200 5.94 -13.74 -25.69
CA VAL A 200 4.83 -12.78 -25.58
C VAL A 200 3.80 -13.19 -26.63
N THR A 201 2.61 -13.61 -26.18
CA THR A 201 1.57 -14.18 -27.06
C THR A 201 0.43 -13.20 -27.35
N HIS A 202 0.08 -12.35 -26.38
CA HIS A 202 -0.92 -11.28 -26.55
C HIS A 202 -0.54 -10.04 -25.75
N ALA A 203 -0.28 -8.97 -26.46
CA ALA A 203 -0.36 -7.63 -25.91
C ALA A 203 -0.89 -6.74 -27.06
N HIS A 204 -2.11 -6.23 -26.93
CA HIS A 204 -2.79 -5.56 -28.06
C HIS A 204 -1.93 -4.38 -28.56
N SER A 205 -1.92 -4.17 -29.88
CA SER A 205 -1.44 -3.06 -30.77
C SER A 205 -0.37 -2.03 -30.35
N HIS A 206 0.04 -1.92 -29.09
CA HIS A 206 0.99 -0.96 -28.55
C HIS A 206 2.10 -1.57 -27.71
N ALA A 207 2.11 -2.90 -27.55
CA ALA A 207 3.21 -3.56 -26.86
C ALA A 207 4.36 -3.86 -27.83
N GLN A 208 5.53 -3.36 -27.49
CA GLN A 208 6.75 -3.53 -28.26
C GLN A 208 7.82 -4.12 -27.35
N VAL A 209 8.47 -5.17 -27.83
CA VAL A 209 9.60 -5.81 -27.15
C VAL A 209 10.89 -5.22 -27.70
N TYR A 210 11.80 -4.84 -26.79
CA TYR A 210 13.12 -4.34 -27.15
C TYR A 210 14.21 -5.17 -26.48
N LYS A 211 15.34 -5.31 -27.16
CA LYS A 211 16.59 -5.81 -26.55
C LYS A 211 17.37 -4.61 -26.01
N SER A 212 17.72 -4.59 -24.73
CA SER A 212 18.68 -3.61 -24.22
C SER A 212 20.08 -3.96 -24.73
N SER A 213 20.77 -3.09 -25.46
CA SER A 213 22.21 -3.28 -25.76
C SER A 213 23.04 -2.64 -24.63
N SER A 214 23.70 -3.44 -23.80
CA SER A 214 24.67 -2.92 -22.82
C SER A 214 26.08 -2.92 -23.39
N SER A 215 26.61 -1.74 -23.73
CA SER A 215 28.05 -1.51 -23.86
C SER A 215 28.42 -0.14 -23.32
N LEU A 216 28.78 -0.07 -22.03
CA LEU A 216 29.47 1.05 -21.42
C LEU A 216 30.62 0.48 -20.59
N SER A 217 31.76 0.25 -21.26
CA SER A 217 33.06 0.27 -20.60
C SER A 217 33.44 1.74 -20.40
N SER A 218 33.62 2.12 -19.14
CA SER A 218 34.24 3.37 -18.73
C SER A 218 35.65 3.47 -19.32
N ASP A 219 35.90 4.50 -20.12
CA ASP A 219 37.05 5.40 -20.00
C ASP A 219 36.89 6.61 -20.96
N ASP A 220 37.02 7.80 -20.38
CA ASP A 220 37.30 9.13 -20.94
C ASP A 220 36.57 9.73 -22.17
N SER A 221 35.84 10.81 -21.85
CA SER A 221 35.73 12.10 -22.57
C SER A 221 35.10 12.19 -23.98
N SER A 222 34.02 12.97 -24.02
CA SER A 222 33.48 13.72 -25.16
C SER A 222 33.20 12.97 -26.47
N SER A 223 31.97 12.46 -26.62
CA SER A 223 31.17 12.67 -27.84
C SER A 223 29.72 12.21 -27.65
N SER A 224 28.80 13.02 -28.15
CA SER A 224 27.37 12.71 -28.30
C SER A 224 27.18 11.43 -29.11
N SER A 225 26.81 10.33 -28.45
CA SER A 225 26.44 9.08 -29.10
C SER A 225 24.93 8.89 -29.03
N SER A 226 24.28 9.08 -30.17
CA SER A 226 22.90 8.71 -30.41
C SER A 226 22.75 7.19 -30.30
N THR A 227 22.04 6.73 -29.27
CA THR A 227 21.61 5.34 -29.12
C THR A 227 20.59 5.03 -30.22
N SER A 228 21.01 4.26 -31.22
CA SER A 228 20.10 3.75 -32.25
C SER A 228 19.43 2.47 -31.73
N LEU A 229 18.14 2.59 -31.42
CA LEU A 229 17.27 1.46 -31.11
C LEU A 229 16.91 0.76 -32.43
N THR A 230 17.32 -0.50 -32.61
CA THR A 230 16.88 -1.30 -33.75
C THR A 230 15.50 -1.85 -33.46
N VAL A 231 14.50 -1.32 -34.17
CA VAL A 231 13.14 -1.84 -34.16
C VAL A 231 13.13 -3.13 -34.98
N SER A 232 12.77 -4.26 -34.37
CA SER A 232 12.35 -5.44 -35.14
C SER A 232 10.88 -5.26 -35.51
N SER A 233 10.58 -4.28 -36.36
CA SER A 233 9.25 -4.08 -36.94
C SER A 233 9.18 -4.93 -38.19
N SER A 234 8.58 -6.11 -38.09
CA SER A 234 8.04 -6.77 -39.26
C SER A 234 6.65 -6.16 -39.55
N GLU A 235 6.62 -5.13 -40.40
CA GLU A 235 5.36 -4.66 -41.00
C GLU A 235 4.99 -5.54 -42.21
N SER A 236 3.82 -6.18 -42.08
CA SER A 236 2.87 -6.68 -43.09
C SER A 236 3.33 -7.53 -44.27
N SER A 237 2.82 -8.77 -44.33
CA SER A 237 1.88 -9.16 -45.40
C SER A 237 0.98 -10.30 -44.91
N THR A 238 -0.22 -10.35 -45.49
CA THR A 238 -1.38 -11.18 -45.16
C THR A 238 -1.07 -12.66 -44.89
N ASP A 239 -1.21 -13.10 -43.63
CA ASP A 239 -1.71 -14.43 -43.28
C ASP A 239 -2.07 -14.48 -41.79
N ASP A 240 -3.17 -15.15 -41.47
CA ASP A 240 -3.82 -15.26 -40.16
C ASP A 240 -3.00 -16.18 -39.22
N GLN A 241 -1.80 -15.76 -38.82
CA GLN A 241 -0.97 -16.42 -37.82
C GLN A 241 -0.62 -15.44 -36.69
N SER A 242 -0.98 -15.83 -35.46
CA SER A 242 -0.74 -15.08 -34.22
C SER A 242 0.68 -14.51 -34.14
N ASN A 243 0.80 -13.19 -33.97
CA ASN A 243 2.04 -12.47 -33.70
C ASN A 243 2.67 -12.95 -32.37
N GLN A 244 3.45 -14.04 -32.40
CA GLN A 244 4.18 -14.54 -31.24
C GLN A 244 5.66 -14.16 -31.39
N GLN A 245 6.17 -13.36 -30.45
CA GLN A 245 7.60 -13.01 -30.42
C GLN A 245 8.29 -13.88 -29.37
N LYS A 246 9.26 -14.70 -29.81
CA LYS A 246 10.06 -15.59 -28.96
C LYS A 246 11.28 -14.84 -28.42
N LEU A 247 11.39 -14.70 -27.10
CA LEU A 247 12.53 -14.06 -26.44
C LEU A 247 13.41 -15.12 -25.80
N SER A 248 14.55 -15.40 -26.44
CA SER A 248 15.61 -16.21 -25.85
C SER A 248 16.46 -15.34 -24.94
N SER A 249 16.57 -15.69 -23.66
CA SER A 249 17.62 -15.17 -22.79
C SER A 249 18.93 -15.86 -23.20
N ASN A 250 19.80 -15.13 -23.90
CA ASN A 250 21.19 -15.55 -24.01
C ASN A 250 21.86 -15.21 -22.68
N ASN A 251 22.86 -15.99 -22.26
CA ASN A 251 23.79 -15.69 -21.15
C ASN A 251 24.62 -14.40 -21.36
N ASP A 252 24.22 -13.56 -22.31
CA ASP A 252 24.82 -12.31 -22.73
C ASP A 252 23.83 -11.25 -22.28
N GLY A 253 24.18 -10.47 -21.24
CA GLY A 253 23.31 -9.69 -20.34
C GLY A 253 22.39 -8.61 -20.93
N ASN A 254 21.79 -8.85 -22.09
CA ASN A 254 20.74 -8.04 -22.69
C ASN A 254 19.39 -8.43 -22.08
N ASP A 255 18.84 -7.53 -21.27
CA ASP A 255 17.52 -7.68 -20.68
C ASP A 255 16.45 -7.38 -21.74
N HIS A 256 15.46 -8.25 -21.82
CA HIS A 256 14.32 -8.02 -22.70
C HIS A 256 13.32 -7.12 -21.99
N ILE A 257 12.84 -6.06 -22.65
CA ILE A 257 11.89 -5.10 -22.08
C ILE A 257 10.56 -5.23 -22.83
N LEU A 258 9.48 -5.50 -22.09
CA LEU A 258 8.10 -5.46 -22.60
C LEU A 258 7.45 -4.12 -22.23
N ARG A 259 7.18 -3.28 -23.24
CA ARG A 259 6.39 -2.06 -23.05
C ARG A 259 4.90 -2.35 -23.13
N THR A 260 4.10 -1.75 -22.26
CA THR A 260 2.63 -1.83 -22.28
C THR A 260 2.01 -0.59 -21.63
N THR A 261 0.67 -0.52 -21.56
CA THR A 261 -0.07 0.55 -20.90
C THR A 261 -0.93 -0.02 -19.77
N ALA A 262 -1.11 0.71 -18.67
CA ALA A 262 -1.95 0.28 -17.56
C ALA A 262 -3.39 -0.03 -18.01
N GLY A 263 -3.98 -1.08 -17.45
CA GLY A 263 -5.29 -1.63 -17.84
C GLY A 263 -5.24 -2.67 -18.96
N MET A 264 -4.12 -2.80 -19.68
CA MET A 264 -3.96 -3.82 -20.72
C MET A 264 -3.67 -5.20 -20.12
N THR A 265 -4.18 -6.26 -20.73
CA THR A 265 -3.84 -7.63 -20.33
C THR A 265 -2.50 -8.03 -20.96
N ILE A 266 -1.57 -8.51 -20.14
CA ILE A 266 -0.27 -9.06 -20.51
C ILE A 266 -0.38 -10.60 -20.45
N GLU A 267 0.13 -11.26 -21.47
CA GLU A 267 0.26 -12.72 -21.50
C GLU A 267 1.70 -13.14 -21.81
N LEU A 268 2.36 -13.72 -20.80
CA LEU A 268 3.73 -14.24 -20.89
C LEU A 268 3.72 -15.75 -20.75
N THR A 269 4.38 -16.46 -21.66
CA THR A 269 4.55 -17.92 -21.57
C THR A 269 6.02 -18.27 -21.43
N CYS A 270 6.39 -18.93 -20.34
CA CYS A 270 7.71 -19.53 -20.20
C CYS A 270 7.69 -20.96 -20.72
N GLU A 271 8.61 -21.33 -21.62
CA GLU A 271 8.69 -22.67 -22.18
C GLU A 271 10.06 -23.29 -21.96
N ALA A 272 10.10 -24.56 -21.55
CA ALA A 272 11.30 -25.39 -21.49
C ALA A 272 11.08 -26.67 -22.31
N HIS A 273 11.95 -26.90 -23.28
CA HIS A 273 11.75 -27.91 -24.31
C HIS A 273 12.60 -29.17 -24.08
N GLY A 274 12.06 -30.34 -24.43
CA GLY A 274 12.83 -31.60 -24.51
C GLY A 274 13.29 -32.21 -23.18
N GLY A 275 12.68 -31.86 -22.04
CA GLY A 275 13.03 -32.42 -20.73
C GLY A 275 12.50 -33.85 -20.51
N ARG A 276 13.23 -34.66 -19.73
CA ARG A 276 12.76 -35.92 -19.15
C ARG A 276 13.26 -36.05 -17.70
N PRO A 277 12.40 -35.96 -16.67
CA PRO A 277 10.95 -35.68 -16.71
C PRO A 277 10.63 -34.28 -17.29
N PRO A 278 9.37 -33.90 -17.55
CA PRO A 278 9.04 -32.51 -17.90
C PRO A 278 9.62 -31.54 -16.87
N ALA A 279 10.03 -30.35 -17.32
CA ALA A 279 10.59 -29.33 -16.44
C ALA A 279 9.51 -28.75 -15.51
N GLU A 280 9.87 -28.52 -14.26
CA GLU A 280 9.06 -27.77 -13.30
C GLU A 280 9.35 -26.28 -13.50
N LEU A 281 8.32 -25.52 -13.85
CA LEU A 281 8.44 -24.10 -14.19
C LEU A 281 7.80 -23.26 -13.09
N THR A 282 8.42 -22.12 -12.75
CA THR A 282 7.88 -21.15 -11.79
C THR A 282 8.17 -19.73 -12.25
N TRP A 283 7.13 -18.89 -12.27
CA TRP A 283 7.30 -17.45 -12.40
C TRP A 283 7.64 -16.84 -11.04
N MET A 284 8.60 -15.92 -10.99
CA MET A 284 9.05 -15.23 -9.79
C MET A 284 9.03 -13.73 -10.03
N ASP A 285 8.62 -12.98 -9.01
CA ASP A 285 8.72 -11.52 -9.02
C ASP A 285 10.17 -11.04 -8.80
N SER A 286 10.36 -9.72 -8.78
CA SER A 286 11.67 -9.09 -8.58
C SER A 286 12.29 -9.35 -7.20
N THR A 287 11.49 -9.78 -6.23
CA THR A 287 11.91 -10.15 -4.88
C THR A 287 12.21 -11.64 -4.73
N GLY A 288 11.96 -12.43 -5.77
CA GLY A 288 12.16 -13.88 -5.79
C GLY A 288 10.97 -14.70 -5.27
N ASN A 289 9.82 -14.06 -5.02
CA ASN A 289 8.63 -14.78 -4.57
C ASN A 289 7.88 -15.41 -5.76
N PRO A 290 7.31 -16.62 -5.60
CA PRO A 290 6.59 -17.29 -6.67
C PRO A 290 5.27 -16.58 -6.99
N ILE A 291 5.03 -16.34 -8.28
CA ILE A 291 3.79 -15.81 -8.82
C ILE A 291 2.86 -16.99 -9.09
N THR A 292 1.70 -17.03 -8.43
CA THR A 292 0.72 -18.12 -8.53
C THR A 292 -0.60 -17.69 -9.17
N ASN A 293 -0.94 -16.40 -9.08
CA ASN A 293 -2.20 -15.86 -9.61
C ASN A 293 -2.14 -15.68 -11.13
N GLY A 294 -3.17 -16.14 -11.83
CA GLY A 294 -3.27 -16.03 -13.29
C GLY A 294 -2.29 -16.93 -14.04
N VAL A 295 -1.78 -17.99 -13.39
CA VAL A 295 -0.79 -18.91 -13.95
C VAL A 295 -1.42 -20.23 -14.38
N SER A 296 -1.00 -20.78 -15.52
CA SER A 296 -1.45 -22.06 -16.05
C SER A 296 -0.27 -22.88 -16.58
N TYR A 297 -0.06 -24.06 -16.00
CA TYR A 297 0.98 -25.01 -16.41
C TYR A 297 0.43 -26.05 -17.39
N SER A 298 1.22 -26.41 -18.40
CA SER A 298 0.89 -27.46 -19.37
C SER A 298 2.14 -28.21 -19.82
N THR A 299 1.96 -29.45 -20.26
CA THR A 299 3.03 -30.25 -20.86
C THR A 299 2.55 -30.89 -22.16
N THR A 300 3.46 -31.01 -23.11
CA THR A 300 3.21 -31.70 -24.37
C THR A 300 4.31 -32.73 -24.61
N LYS A 301 3.92 -33.96 -24.94
CA LYS A 301 4.85 -35.06 -25.16
C LYS A 301 5.45 -34.97 -26.56
N LEU A 302 6.75 -35.15 -26.71
CA LEU A 302 7.42 -35.15 -28.01
C LEU A 302 7.07 -36.42 -28.81
N SER A 303 7.33 -36.35 -30.12
CA SER A 303 7.15 -37.47 -31.06
C SER A 303 7.94 -38.73 -30.68
N ASP A 304 9.03 -38.60 -29.94
CA ASP A 304 9.82 -39.73 -29.43
C ASP A 304 9.12 -40.51 -28.30
N GLY A 305 7.99 -40.01 -27.78
CA GLY A 305 7.24 -40.66 -26.72
C GLY A 305 7.99 -40.79 -25.39
N LYS A 306 9.13 -40.11 -25.23
CA LYS A 306 9.99 -40.19 -24.06
C LYS A 306 10.30 -38.82 -23.45
N ARG A 307 10.29 -37.73 -24.21
CA ARG A 307 10.54 -36.36 -23.70
C ARG A 307 9.28 -35.50 -23.71
N TRP A 308 9.33 -34.38 -23.00
CA TRP A 308 8.23 -33.41 -22.90
C TRP A 308 8.71 -31.97 -23.06
N ASN A 309 7.86 -31.14 -23.64
CA ASN A 309 7.91 -29.70 -23.48
C ASN A 309 7.02 -29.29 -22.31
N ALA A 310 7.50 -28.37 -21.48
CA ALA A 310 6.75 -27.77 -20.40
C ALA A 310 6.52 -26.29 -20.73
N ALA A 311 5.32 -25.79 -20.43
CA ALA A 311 4.97 -24.38 -20.62
C ALA A 311 4.19 -23.85 -19.42
N LEU A 312 4.57 -22.66 -18.95
CA LEU A 312 3.94 -21.94 -17.85
C LEU A 312 3.50 -20.56 -18.33
N LYS A 313 2.20 -20.41 -18.53
CA LYS A 313 1.57 -19.16 -18.98
C LYS A 313 1.15 -18.32 -17.77
N TRP A 314 1.45 -17.02 -17.79
CA TRP A 314 1.03 -16.04 -16.81
C TRP A 314 0.23 -14.92 -17.50
N THR A 315 -0.98 -14.69 -17.00
CA THR A 315 -1.90 -13.65 -17.50
C THR A 315 -2.19 -12.65 -16.38
N VAL A 316 -1.93 -11.37 -16.64
CA VAL A 316 -2.07 -10.30 -15.64
C VAL A 316 -2.54 -9.00 -16.30
N VAL A 317 -3.27 -8.16 -15.57
CA VAL A 317 -3.60 -6.79 -16.01
C VAL A 317 -2.46 -5.86 -15.61
N ALA A 318 -1.90 -5.14 -16.57
CA ALA A 318 -0.83 -4.17 -16.38
C ALA A 318 -1.29 -3.05 -15.42
N SER A 319 -0.45 -2.74 -14.44
CA SER A 319 -0.71 -1.69 -13.44
C SER A 319 0.60 -0.94 -13.14
N ARG A 320 0.51 0.24 -12.50
CA ARG A 320 1.70 1.02 -12.13
C ARG A 320 2.68 0.27 -11.23
N SER A 321 2.22 -0.70 -10.43
CA SER A 321 3.09 -1.47 -9.54
C SER A 321 3.99 -2.45 -10.29
N LEU A 322 3.62 -2.77 -11.54
CA LEU A 322 4.41 -3.60 -12.44
C LEU A 322 5.43 -2.79 -13.24
N ASP A 323 5.37 -1.45 -13.23
CA ASP A 323 6.34 -0.63 -13.96
C ASP A 323 7.75 -0.80 -13.37
N GLY A 324 8.73 -1.04 -14.23
CA GLY A 324 10.12 -1.30 -13.86
C GLY A 324 10.38 -2.67 -13.21
N GLN A 325 9.36 -3.52 -13.03
CA GLN A 325 9.53 -4.83 -12.41
C GLN A 325 10.20 -5.82 -13.36
N ARG A 326 11.18 -6.57 -12.85
CA ARG A 326 11.78 -7.72 -13.55
C ARG A 326 11.12 -9.01 -13.08
N VAL A 327 10.53 -9.74 -14.02
CA VAL A 327 9.87 -11.03 -13.79
C VAL A 327 10.79 -12.14 -14.32
N THR A 328 10.92 -13.21 -13.55
CA THR A 328 11.85 -14.30 -13.82
C THR A 328 11.12 -15.62 -13.95
N CYS A 329 11.37 -16.37 -15.02
CA CYS A 329 11.02 -17.78 -15.09
C CYS A 329 12.17 -18.64 -14.57
N ARG A 330 11.88 -19.53 -13.62
CA ARG A 330 12.77 -20.59 -13.13
C ARG A 330 12.34 -21.93 -13.72
N SER A 331 13.30 -22.68 -14.26
CA SER A 331 13.13 -24.02 -14.82
C SER A 331 13.97 -25.03 -14.06
N GLU A 332 13.32 -26.01 -13.46
CA GLU A 332 13.95 -27.06 -12.68
C GLU A 332 13.73 -28.44 -13.32
N ASN A 333 14.75 -29.29 -13.19
CA ASN A 333 14.69 -30.64 -13.71
C ASN A 333 15.69 -31.54 -12.99
N ALA A 334 15.33 -32.81 -12.78
CA ALA A 334 16.21 -33.76 -12.12
C ALA A 334 17.55 -34.02 -12.86
N ALA A 335 17.61 -33.79 -14.17
CA ALA A 335 18.84 -33.89 -14.96
C ALA A 335 19.69 -32.60 -14.94
N LEU A 336 19.21 -31.51 -14.34
CA LEU A 336 19.98 -30.28 -14.20
C LEU A 336 20.70 -30.26 -12.85
N LYS A 337 21.96 -29.80 -12.85
CA LYS A 337 22.72 -29.58 -11.60
C LYS A 337 22.19 -28.38 -10.80
N SER A 338 21.66 -27.39 -11.51
CA SER A 338 21.06 -26.18 -10.97
C SER A 338 19.92 -25.74 -11.87
N ALA A 339 18.92 -25.06 -11.30
CA ALA A 339 17.84 -24.47 -12.07
C ALA A 339 18.38 -23.51 -13.15
N SER A 340 17.65 -23.44 -14.27
CA SER A 340 17.90 -22.50 -15.36
C SER A 340 16.88 -21.36 -15.30
N TYR A 341 17.24 -20.18 -15.82
CA TYR A 341 16.44 -18.97 -15.65
C TYR A 341 16.30 -18.19 -16.96
N ALA A 342 15.18 -17.48 -17.09
CA ALA A 342 14.94 -16.46 -18.10
C ALA A 342 14.27 -15.25 -17.46
N HIS A 343 14.56 -14.05 -17.95
CA HIS A 343 14.10 -12.80 -17.34
C HIS A 343 13.47 -11.87 -18.37
N ILE A 344 12.51 -11.06 -17.94
CA ILE A 344 11.93 -9.97 -18.72
C ILE A 344 11.58 -8.80 -17.79
N GLN A 345 11.91 -7.57 -18.20
CA GLN A 345 11.52 -6.36 -17.51
C GLN A 345 10.23 -5.79 -18.11
N LEU A 346 9.32 -5.35 -17.26
CA LEU A 346 8.07 -4.71 -17.64
C LEU A 346 8.22 -3.19 -17.58
N GLU A 347 7.80 -2.50 -18.63
CA GLU A 347 7.70 -1.04 -18.68
C GLU A 347 6.23 -0.69 -18.94
N VAL A 348 5.54 -0.19 -17.92
CA VAL A 348 4.12 0.10 -17.95
C VAL A 348 3.93 1.61 -18.01
N ARG A 349 3.33 2.09 -19.08
CA ARG A 349 2.89 3.48 -19.20
C ARG A 349 1.55 3.67 -18.48
N TYR A 350 1.43 4.69 -17.65
CA TYR A 350 0.24 4.99 -16.84
C TYR A 350 0.00 6.51 -16.71
N PRO A 351 -1.26 6.95 -16.53
CA PRO A 351 -1.57 8.36 -16.33
C PRO A 351 -0.96 8.91 -15.02
N PRO A 352 -0.78 10.22 -14.87
CA PRO A 352 -0.18 10.78 -13.66
C PRO A 352 -1.02 10.49 -12.40
N GLU A 353 -0.38 10.16 -11.29
CA GLU A 353 -0.97 10.20 -9.96
C GLU A 353 -0.58 11.52 -9.31
N VAL A 354 -1.58 12.31 -8.87
CA VAL A 354 -1.38 13.72 -8.50
C VAL A 354 -1.74 13.93 -7.03
N GLU A 355 -0.83 14.57 -6.30
CA GLU A 355 -1.02 14.99 -4.92
C GLU A 355 -0.80 16.51 -4.81
N LEU A 356 -1.80 17.22 -4.28
CA LEU A 356 -1.73 18.66 -4.05
C LEU A 356 -1.59 18.93 -2.56
N ARG A 357 -0.56 19.69 -2.16
CA ARG A 357 -0.30 20.01 -0.75
C ARG A 357 0.15 21.44 -0.52
N ILE A 358 -0.07 21.93 0.70
CA ILE A 358 0.42 23.24 1.16
C ILE A 358 1.88 23.10 1.59
N ALA A 359 2.78 23.82 0.94
CA ALA A 359 4.22 23.79 1.24
C ALA A 359 4.64 24.88 2.25
N SER A 360 3.90 25.98 2.35
CA SER A 360 4.12 27.02 3.35
C SER A 360 3.39 26.63 4.64
N ILE A 361 4.06 25.90 5.53
CA ILE A 361 3.57 25.65 6.89
C ILE A 361 4.66 26.07 7.86
N ASN A 362 4.59 27.32 8.33
CA ASN A 362 5.21 27.67 9.60
C ASN A 362 4.30 27.07 10.69
N ASP A 363 4.77 25.97 11.30
CA ASP A 363 4.26 25.29 12.51
C ASP A 363 2.76 25.37 12.87
N ASN A 364 2.12 24.19 12.93
CA ASN A 364 0.80 23.83 13.53
C ASN A 364 -0.32 23.41 12.54
N ASN A 365 -0.08 22.28 11.86
CA ASN A 365 -0.95 21.09 11.72
C ASN A 365 -2.46 21.14 11.39
N ASP A 366 -3.05 22.21 10.84
CA ASP A 366 -4.45 22.13 10.36
C ASP A 366 -4.68 22.67 8.92
N GLY A 367 -3.61 23.01 8.19
CA GLY A 367 -3.72 23.50 6.80
C GLY A 367 -4.43 24.85 6.65
N ILE A 368 -4.50 25.64 7.72
CA ILE A 368 -5.09 26.98 7.75
C ILE A 368 -3.97 28.01 7.60
N VAL A 369 -4.14 28.97 6.69
CA VAL A 369 -3.21 30.09 6.45
C VAL A 369 -3.83 31.39 6.95
N ARG A 370 -3.06 32.30 7.55
CA ARG A 370 -3.62 33.58 8.03
C ARG A 370 -3.76 34.59 6.89
N GLU A 371 -4.78 35.44 6.99
CA GLU A 371 -4.99 36.57 6.08
C GLU A 371 -3.74 37.47 6.09
N GLY A 372 -3.20 37.73 4.90
CA GLY A 372 -1.97 38.48 4.71
C GLY A 372 -0.68 37.64 4.68
N ASP A 373 -0.72 36.35 5.00
CA ASP A 373 0.43 35.46 4.84
C ASP A 373 0.59 35.00 3.37
N ASP A 374 1.77 34.48 3.03
CA ASP A 374 2.04 33.88 1.73
C ASP A 374 1.66 32.38 1.73
N LEU A 375 0.78 32.00 0.79
CA LEU A 375 0.37 30.61 0.56
C LEU A 375 1.16 30.03 -0.62
N THR A 376 1.90 28.95 -0.39
CA THR A 376 2.54 28.17 -1.46
C THR A 376 1.91 26.78 -1.53
N LEU A 377 1.41 26.43 -2.71
CA LEU A 377 0.90 25.11 -3.05
C LEU A 377 1.89 24.37 -3.95
N GLU A 378 2.05 23.08 -3.72
CA GLU A 378 2.94 22.21 -4.49
C GLU A 378 2.13 21.06 -5.08
N CYS A 379 2.22 20.89 -6.40
CA CYS A 379 1.55 19.82 -7.12
C CYS A 379 2.56 18.73 -7.47
N LEU A 380 2.57 17.67 -6.67
CA LEU A 380 3.35 16.46 -6.93
C LEU A 380 2.64 15.60 -7.96
N ALA A 381 3.40 15.07 -8.92
CA ALA A 381 2.88 14.07 -9.82
C ALA A 381 3.94 13.01 -10.15
N ILE A 382 3.51 11.74 -10.18
CA ILE A 382 4.29 10.62 -10.69
C ILE A 382 3.54 9.97 -11.85
N GLY A 383 4.25 9.53 -12.88
CA GLY A 383 3.63 9.05 -14.10
C GLY A 383 4.66 8.53 -15.08
N ASN A 384 4.24 7.59 -15.94
CA ASN A 384 5.06 7.07 -17.01
C ASN A 384 4.30 7.23 -18.35
N PRO A 385 4.72 8.11 -19.27
CA PRO A 385 5.98 8.86 -19.29
C PRO A 385 6.07 9.97 -18.25
N SER A 386 7.31 10.30 -17.85
CA SER A 386 7.63 11.33 -16.87
C SER A 386 7.48 12.77 -17.40
N LEU A 387 7.44 12.95 -18.71
CA LEU A 387 7.14 14.24 -19.32
C LEU A 387 5.65 14.57 -19.15
N MET A 388 5.36 15.59 -18.34
CA MET A 388 4.01 15.97 -17.94
C MET A 388 3.73 17.45 -18.17
N THR A 389 2.45 17.79 -18.34
CA THR A 389 1.96 19.16 -18.43
C THR A 389 1.05 19.44 -17.25
N PHE A 390 1.17 20.63 -16.65
CA PHE A 390 0.46 21.01 -15.43
C PHE A 390 -0.42 22.23 -15.68
N LYS A 391 -1.62 22.22 -15.13
CA LYS A 391 -2.61 23.30 -15.22
C LYS A 391 -3.23 23.54 -13.86
N TRP A 392 -3.37 24.81 -13.49
CA TRP A 392 -4.01 25.22 -12.26
C TRP A 392 -5.39 25.80 -12.53
N SER A 393 -6.33 25.58 -11.61
CA SER A 393 -7.66 26.21 -11.65
C SER A 393 -8.14 26.58 -10.26
N ARG A 394 -8.89 27.69 -10.15
CA ARG A 394 -9.61 28.12 -8.95
C ARG A 394 -11.11 28.07 -9.20
N ASP A 395 -11.84 27.33 -8.38
CA ASP A 395 -13.29 27.13 -8.49
C ASP A 395 -13.73 26.69 -9.90
N GLY A 396 -12.88 25.87 -10.55
CA GLY A 396 -13.08 25.37 -11.91
C GLY A 396 -12.64 26.32 -13.02
N VAL A 397 -12.24 27.56 -12.71
CA VAL A 397 -11.72 28.53 -13.69
C VAL A 397 -10.20 28.38 -13.84
N PRO A 398 -9.68 28.12 -15.05
CA PRO A 398 -8.24 28.02 -15.30
C PRO A 398 -7.49 29.30 -14.93
N LEU A 399 -6.37 29.14 -14.24
CA LEU A 399 -5.47 30.24 -13.89
C LEU A 399 -4.46 30.42 -15.03
N ASN A 400 -4.77 31.30 -15.98
CA ASN A 400 -4.09 31.40 -17.27
C ASN A 400 -3.02 32.52 -17.35
N ASN A 401 -2.43 32.95 -16.23
CA ASN A 401 -1.48 34.07 -16.07
C ASN A 401 -2.07 35.42 -15.62
N ASP A 402 -2.96 35.43 -14.63
CA ASP A 402 -3.42 36.69 -14.03
C ASP A 402 -2.45 37.22 -12.96
N ALA A 403 -2.43 38.55 -12.85
CA ALA A 403 -1.49 39.42 -12.14
C ALA A 403 -1.31 39.16 -10.62
N ASP A 404 -2.06 38.23 -10.04
CA ASP A 404 -1.97 37.85 -8.61
C ASP A 404 -1.00 36.70 -8.35
N ILE A 405 -0.45 36.08 -9.40
CA ILE A 405 0.35 34.86 -9.28
C ILE A 405 1.83 35.14 -9.52
N ALA A 406 2.54 35.51 -8.45
CA ALA A 406 3.99 35.49 -8.47
C ALA A 406 4.49 34.04 -8.49
N GLY A 407 4.56 33.40 -9.67
CA GLY A 407 5.18 32.09 -9.83
C GLY A 407 4.25 30.94 -10.21
N ALA A 408 3.14 31.19 -10.92
CA ALA A 408 2.28 30.14 -11.51
C ALA A 408 3.05 29.11 -12.37
N SER A 409 4.27 29.49 -12.79
CA SER A 409 5.21 28.68 -13.56
C SER A 409 6.62 28.66 -12.94
N ALA A 410 6.78 28.96 -11.65
CA ALA A 410 8.05 28.75 -10.97
C ALA A 410 8.20 27.25 -10.69
N SER A 411 8.65 26.50 -11.69
CA SER A 411 9.31 25.22 -11.46
C SER A 411 10.36 25.46 -10.36
N SER A 412 10.24 24.82 -9.20
CA SER A 412 11.35 24.79 -8.26
C SER A 412 12.57 24.18 -8.96
N GLY A 413 13.78 24.38 -8.43
CA GLY A 413 14.99 23.77 -9.00
C GLY A 413 14.94 22.23 -9.11
N ASP A 414 13.92 21.59 -8.53
CA ASP A 414 13.60 20.17 -8.60
C ASP A 414 12.60 19.77 -9.72
N GLY A 415 12.06 20.73 -10.47
CA GLY A 415 11.07 20.50 -11.54
C GLY A 415 9.60 20.41 -11.11
N THR A 416 9.29 20.54 -9.81
CA THR A 416 7.91 20.49 -9.31
C THR A 416 7.20 21.84 -9.49
N PRO A 417 5.99 21.89 -10.07
CA PRO A 417 5.26 23.14 -10.23
C PRO A 417 4.63 23.59 -8.91
N ARG A 418 4.86 24.87 -8.59
CA ARG A 418 4.30 25.52 -7.41
C ARG A 418 3.35 26.63 -7.82
N LEU A 419 2.34 26.88 -7.00
CA LEU A 419 1.43 28.00 -7.11
C LEU A 419 1.54 28.84 -5.84
N ILE A 420 1.90 30.11 -5.99
CA ILE A 420 2.17 31.02 -4.87
C ILE A 420 1.16 32.17 -4.91
N PHE A 421 0.41 32.34 -3.84
CA PHE A 421 -0.41 33.52 -3.56
C PHE A 421 0.32 34.36 -2.52
N ARG A 422 0.63 35.62 -2.85
CA ARG A 422 1.24 36.54 -1.91
C ARG A 422 0.18 37.33 -1.17
N HIS A 423 0.34 37.50 0.14
CA HIS A 423 -0.62 38.20 1.00
C HIS A 423 -2.06 37.73 0.79
N ILE A 424 -2.33 36.46 1.08
CA ILE A 424 -3.63 35.85 0.77
C ILE A 424 -4.79 36.55 1.50
N GLY A 425 -5.83 36.90 0.75
CA GLY A 425 -7.03 37.55 1.28
C GLY A 425 -8.08 36.55 1.76
N ARG A 426 -9.04 37.04 2.57
CA ARG A 426 -10.16 36.23 3.09
C ARG A 426 -11.09 35.70 2.00
N GLU A 427 -11.12 36.32 0.83
CA GLU A 427 -11.91 35.87 -0.33
C GLU A 427 -11.45 34.51 -0.87
N PHE A 428 -10.25 34.05 -0.50
CA PHE A 428 -9.77 32.70 -0.80
C PHE A 428 -10.29 31.65 0.20
N HIS A 429 -10.88 32.06 1.33
CA HIS A 429 -11.49 31.13 2.28
C HIS A 429 -12.66 30.38 1.63
N GLY A 430 -12.59 29.05 1.62
CA GLY A 430 -13.60 28.18 1.01
C GLY A 430 -13.46 28.01 -0.51
N THR A 431 -12.41 28.57 -1.12
CA THR A 431 -12.12 28.35 -2.54
C THR A 431 -11.49 26.99 -2.78
N VAL A 432 -11.80 26.38 -3.92
CA VAL A 432 -11.25 25.08 -4.33
C VAL A 432 -10.16 25.30 -5.37
N ILE A 433 -8.92 24.98 -5.01
CA ILE A 433 -7.81 24.98 -5.94
C ILE A 433 -7.63 23.57 -6.49
N ALA A 434 -7.46 23.45 -7.81
CA ALA A 434 -7.15 22.18 -8.46
C ALA A 434 -5.87 22.27 -9.28
N CYS A 435 -5.09 21.20 -9.23
CA CYS A 435 -3.98 20.94 -10.16
C CYS A 435 -4.37 19.77 -11.07
N GLU A 436 -4.42 20.03 -12.37
CA GLU A 436 -4.61 19.03 -13.42
C GLU A 436 -3.27 18.72 -14.08
N VAL A 437 -2.93 17.45 -14.17
CA VAL A 437 -1.67 16.97 -14.72
C VAL A 437 -1.95 15.95 -15.81
N ALA A 438 -1.31 16.11 -16.97
CA ALA A 438 -1.47 15.22 -18.11
C ALA A 438 -0.12 14.73 -18.65
N ASN A 439 -0.07 13.46 -19.02
CA ASN A 439 0.97 12.89 -19.87
C ASN A 439 0.32 12.29 -21.14
N SER A 440 1.11 11.65 -21.98
CA SER A 440 0.64 11.03 -23.22
C SER A 440 -0.26 9.80 -23.04
N VAL A 441 -0.49 9.34 -21.81
CA VAL A 441 -1.39 8.22 -21.47
C VAL A 441 -2.74 8.73 -20.98
N GLY A 442 -2.75 9.83 -20.21
CA GLY A 442 -4.00 10.39 -19.70
C GLY A 442 -3.79 11.60 -18.79
N THR A 443 -4.89 12.02 -18.16
CA THR A 443 -4.99 13.23 -17.35
C THR A 443 -5.64 12.92 -16.00
N THR A 444 -5.06 13.45 -14.93
CA THR A 444 -5.54 13.30 -13.55
C THR A 444 -5.58 14.66 -12.88
N ARG A 445 -6.47 14.85 -11.90
CA ARG A 445 -6.59 16.10 -11.15
C ARG A 445 -6.67 15.87 -9.66
N SER A 446 -6.03 16.74 -8.90
CA SER A 446 -6.13 16.80 -7.43
C SER A 446 -6.68 18.15 -7.00
N ARG A 447 -7.44 18.19 -5.90
CA ARG A 447 -8.16 19.37 -5.40
C ARG A 447 -7.85 19.61 -3.93
N LEU A 448 -7.84 20.88 -3.53
CA LEU A 448 -7.60 21.32 -2.17
C LEU A 448 -8.50 22.51 -1.82
N ASP A 449 -9.20 22.40 -0.70
CA ASP A 449 -10.02 23.48 -0.15
C ASP A 449 -9.14 24.42 0.69
N ILE A 450 -9.11 25.70 0.33
CA ILE A 450 -8.27 26.68 1.00
C ILE A 450 -9.00 27.24 2.21
N LYS A 451 -8.33 27.18 3.37
CA LYS A 451 -8.81 27.75 4.62
C LYS A 451 -7.95 28.95 5.00
N VAL A 452 -8.51 30.14 4.83
CA VAL A 452 -7.85 31.38 5.29
C VAL A 452 -8.46 31.81 6.63
N ALA A 453 -7.65 31.98 7.66
CA ALA A 453 -8.05 32.57 8.94
C ALA A 453 -7.99 34.10 8.86
N PHE A 454 -9.06 34.76 9.28
CA PHE A 454 -9.17 36.23 9.28
C PHE A 454 -9.86 36.74 10.54
N LYS A 455 -9.54 37.98 10.93
CA LYS A 455 -10.07 38.62 12.14
C LYS A 455 -11.59 38.86 12.04
N PRO A 456 -12.32 38.83 13.17
CA PRO A 456 -13.75 39.12 13.17
C PRO A 456 -14.05 40.51 12.64
N ARG A 457 -15.07 40.65 11.78
CA ARG A 457 -15.55 41.93 11.26
C ARG A 457 -17.08 42.00 11.31
N PHE A 458 -17.64 43.17 11.63
CA PHE A 458 -19.08 43.39 11.54
C PHE A 458 -19.54 43.32 10.09
N VAL A 459 -20.45 42.38 9.79
CA VAL A 459 -21.24 42.38 8.55
C VAL A 459 -22.23 43.54 8.59
N LYS A 460 -22.84 43.75 9.75
CA LYS A 460 -23.70 44.88 10.06
C LYS A 460 -23.39 45.37 11.47
N ILE A 461 -23.19 46.67 11.64
CA ILE A 461 -23.00 47.27 12.96
C ILE A 461 -24.31 47.12 13.76
N PRO A 462 -24.26 46.74 15.04
CA PRO A 462 -25.44 46.67 15.89
C PRO A 462 -26.21 48.01 15.91
N GLU A 463 -27.45 48.01 15.42
CA GLU A 463 -28.30 49.20 15.39
C GLU A 463 -28.94 49.45 16.76
N PRO A 464 -29.25 50.71 17.11
CA PRO A 464 -30.05 51.03 18.28
C PRO A 464 -31.44 50.41 18.18
N VAL A 465 -31.97 49.93 19.30
CA VAL A 465 -33.27 49.27 19.34
C VAL A 465 -34.15 49.93 20.39
N ILE A 466 -35.40 50.19 20.02
CA ILE A 466 -36.40 50.75 20.93
C ILE A 466 -37.18 49.60 21.53
N GLY A 467 -37.20 49.53 22.86
CA GLY A 467 -37.99 48.58 23.61
C GLY A 467 -39.46 48.75 23.33
N LEU A 468 -40.08 47.69 22.83
CA LEU A 468 -41.47 47.68 22.45
C LEU A 468 -42.37 47.49 23.68
N ALA A 469 -43.70 47.54 23.49
CA ALA A 469 -44.65 47.65 24.60
C ALA A 469 -44.65 46.39 25.51
N LYS A 470 -45.49 46.42 26.56
CA LYS A 470 -45.73 45.31 27.48
C LYS A 470 -45.84 43.96 26.70
N ASN A 471 -44.94 43.01 26.96
CA ASN A 471 -44.87 41.65 26.38
C ASN A 471 -44.21 41.48 24.99
N GLU A 472 -43.37 42.41 24.53
CA GLU A 472 -42.48 42.19 23.37
C GLU A 472 -41.02 41.93 23.80
N HIS A 473 -40.32 41.09 23.03
CA HIS A 473 -38.91 40.79 23.22
C HIS A 473 -38.05 41.59 22.23
N ILE A 474 -36.94 42.16 22.70
CA ILE A 474 -35.94 42.80 21.83
C ILE A 474 -34.85 41.78 21.52
N ARG A 475 -34.41 41.69 20.27
CA ARG A 475 -33.21 40.95 19.89
C ARG A 475 -32.11 41.92 19.46
N LEU A 476 -31.01 41.96 20.20
CA LEU A 476 -29.78 42.58 19.71
C LEU A 476 -29.06 41.56 18.84
N ASN A 477 -28.65 41.97 17.64
CA ASN A 477 -27.95 41.09 16.72
C ASN A 477 -26.54 41.59 16.51
N CYS A 478 -25.56 40.72 16.73
CA CYS A 478 -24.15 40.97 16.49
C CYS A 478 -23.71 40.10 15.31
N ASN A 479 -23.89 40.63 14.09
CA ASN A 479 -23.60 39.89 12.87
C ASN A 479 -22.14 40.08 12.47
N ILE A 480 -21.36 39.01 12.61
CA ILE A 480 -19.90 39.01 12.47
C ILE A 480 -19.47 37.95 11.46
N ASP A 481 -18.53 38.34 10.60
CA ASP A 481 -17.82 37.45 9.69
C ASP A 481 -16.42 37.16 10.26
N SER A 482 -16.08 35.88 10.41
CA SER A 482 -14.82 35.43 11.03
C SER A 482 -14.51 33.98 10.66
N TYR A 483 -13.23 33.65 10.46
CA TYR A 483 -12.75 32.27 10.45
C TYR A 483 -11.41 32.13 11.21
N PRO A 484 -11.25 31.15 12.11
CA PRO A 484 -12.28 30.29 12.69
C PRO A 484 -13.41 31.11 13.34
N ILE A 485 -14.55 30.47 13.60
CA ILE A 485 -15.76 31.13 14.13
C ILE A 485 -15.42 31.84 15.44
N ALA A 486 -15.75 33.13 15.53
CA ALA A 486 -15.53 33.93 16.72
C ALA A 486 -16.50 33.56 17.84
N GLN A 487 -16.00 33.58 19.08
CA GLN A 487 -16.81 33.59 20.29
C GLN A 487 -17.33 35.01 20.51
N ILE A 488 -18.63 35.14 20.77
CA ILE A 488 -19.33 36.41 20.93
C ILE A 488 -19.76 36.57 22.39
N TYR A 489 -19.60 37.79 22.92
CA TYR A 489 -19.92 38.15 24.30
C TYR A 489 -20.70 39.47 24.32
N TRP A 490 -21.69 39.60 25.20
CA TRP A 490 -22.49 40.82 25.33
C TRP A 490 -22.31 41.46 26.71
N HIS A 491 -21.74 42.65 26.72
CA HIS A 491 -21.62 43.43 27.95
C HIS A 491 -22.69 44.51 28.02
N ARG A 492 -23.25 44.67 29.21
CA ARG A 492 -24.19 45.75 29.51
C ARG A 492 -23.54 46.76 30.43
N PHE A 493 -23.60 48.04 30.08
CA PHE A 493 -23.12 49.09 30.98
C PHE A 493 -24.22 49.45 31.98
N GLN A 494 -23.97 49.25 33.28
CA GLN A 494 -24.85 49.74 34.34
C GLN A 494 -24.30 51.04 34.96
N PRO A 495 -25.17 51.95 35.46
CA PRO A 495 -24.74 53.26 35.95
C PRO A 495 -23.78 53.28 37.16
N LYS A 496 -23.47 52.14 37.81
CA LYS A 496 -22.57 52.10 38.98
C LYS A 496 -21.66 50.87 39.13
N LEU A 497 -21.73 49.88 38.23
CA LEU A 497 -20.87 48.68 38.24
C LEU A 497 -20.72 48.19 36.78
N LEU A 498 -19.50 47.88 36.34
CA LEU A 498 -19.33 47.00 35.17
C LEU A 498 -19.84 45.62 35.59
N SER A 499 -21.10 45.32 35.31
CA SER A 499 -21.59 43.95 35.38
C SER A 499 -20.98 43.21 34.18
N THR A 500 -20.03 42.33 34.46
CA THR A 500 -19.44 41.36 33.53
C THR A 500 -20.37 40.18 33.24
N ASP A 501 -21.63 40.23 33.71
CA ASP A 501 -22.39 39.03 34.05
C ASP A 501 -23.19 38.41 32.89
N PHE A 502 -22.91 38.77 31.64
CA PHE A 502 -23.62 38.16 30.51
C PHE A 502 -22.68 37.62 29.43
N VAL A 503 -22.48 36.29 29.46
CA VAL A 503 -21.75 35.53 28.45
C VAL A 503 -22.76 34.63 27.75
N ASP A 504 -23.21 35.05 26.57
CA ASP A 504 -24.03 34.22 25.68
C ASP A 504 -23.27 34.08 24.37
N ASN A 505 -22.85 32.85 24.07
CA ASN A 505 -22.01 32.49 22.92
C ASN A 505 -22.80 32.47 21.61
N ASN A 506 -23.78 33.37 21.45
CA ASN A 506 -24.69 33.41 20.32
C ASN A 506 -24.59 34.74 19.55
N ASN A 507 -24.83 34.70 18.24
CA ASN A 507 -24.88 35.90 17.38
C ASN A 507 -25.98 36.90 17.78
N TRP A 508 -26.90 36.50 18.67
CA TRP A 508 -28.01 37.33 19.10
C TRP A 508 -28.18 37.28 20.61
N GLN A 509 -28.67 38.38 21.18
CA GLN A 509 -29.07 38.54 22.56
C GLN A 509 -30.56 38.84 22.61
N THR A 510 -31.36 38.06 23.35
CA THR A 510 -32.75 38.44 23.65
C THR A 510 -32.81 39.19 24.98
N ILE A 511 -33.56 40.31 25.01
CA ILE A 511 -33.82 41.13 26.20
C ILE A 511 -35.33 41.12 26.46
N GLY A 512 -35.70 40.92 27.73
CA GLY A 512 -37.08 40.78 28.22
C GLY A 512 -37.46 39.32 28.53
N ASP A 513 -37.75 39.02 29.79
CA ASP A 513 -38.07 37.67 30.31
C ASP A 513 -39.55 37.27 30.11
N GLY A 514 -40.11 37.54 28.94
CA GLY A 514 -41.53 37.25 28.63
C GLY A 514 -42.55 38.14 29.36
N GLN A 515 -42.10 39.00 30.27
CA GLN A 515 -42.83 40.12 30.83
C GLN A 515 -42.08 41.41 30.48
N SER A 516 -42.80 42.40 29.93
CA SER A 516 -42.40 43.81 29.68
C SER A 516 -40.97 44.21 30.03
N ILE A 517 -40.25 44.77 29.06
CA ILE A 517 -38.93 45.38 29.26
C ILE A 517 -38.99 46.35 30.45
N GLN A 518 -38.17 46.09 31.47
CA GLN A 518 -38.10 46.95 32.64
C GLN A 518 -37.34 48.22 32.30
N ILE A 519 -37.65 49.34 32.95
CA ILE A 519 -36.88 50.60 32.75
C ILE A 519 -35.38 50.36 32.98
N SER A 520 -35.09 49.45 33.92
CA SER A 520 -33.77 48.97 34.27
C SER A 520 -33.10 48.07 33.24
N GLU A 521 -33.65 47.87 32.03
CA GLU A 521 -33.06 47.11 30.92
C GLU A 521 -32.61 47.99 29.75
N ALA A 522 -33.10 49.23 29.68
CA ALA A 522 -32.52 50.23 28.78
C ALA A 522 -31.09 50.60 29.18
N GLY A 523 -30.36 51.12 28.21
CA GLY A 523 -28.99 51.57 28.39
C GLY A 523 -28.09 51.11 27.25
N ARG A 524 -26.80 51.19 27.52
CA ARG A 524 -25.77 50.87 26.54
C ARG A 524 -25.40 49.39 26.64
N TYR A 525 -25.27 48.77 25.48
CA TYR A 525 -24.81 47.39 25.32
C TYR A 525 -23.58 47.39 24.41
N ARG A 526 -22.65 46.47 24.65
CA ARG A 526 -21.44 46.27 23.86
C ARG A 526 -21.36 44.81 23.45
N CYS A 527 -21.32 44.56 22.16
CA CYS A 527 -20.92 43.26 21.64
C CYS A 527 -19.40 43.21 21.55
N LEU A 528 -18.82 42.09 21.98
CA LEU A 528 -17.41 41.73 21.85
C LEU A 528 -17.32 40.42 21.06
N ALA A 529 -16.34 40.31 20.17
CA ALA A 529 -16.10 39.09 19.43
C ALA A 529 -14.62 38.81 19.25
N LYS A 530 -14.22 37.56 19.53
CA LYS A 530 -12.84 37.11 19.46
C LYS A 530 -12.77 35.72 18.82
N ASN A 531 -11.87 35.53 17.86
CA ASN A 531 -11.58 34.21 17.31
C ASN A 531 -10.23 33.70 17.82
N GLU A 532 -10.01 32.39 17.75
CA GLU A 532 -8.79 31.75 18.30
C GLU A 532 -7.53 31.99 17.46
N ALA A 533 -7.68 32.35 16.18
CA ALA A 533 -6.55 32.56 15.28
C ALA A 533 -5.82 33.90 15.51
N PHE A 534 -6.47 34.86 16.19
CA PHE A 534 -5.94 36.20 16.42
C PHE A 534 -6.20 36.65 17.85
N ASP A 535 -5.30 37.44 18.42
CA ASP A 535 -5.47 37.96 19.78
C ASP A 535 -6.42 39.16 19.86
N ASP A 536 -6.67 39.82 18.73
CA ASP A 536 -7.50 41.02 18.62
C ASP A 536 -8.98 40.72 18.90
N GLU A 537 -9.64 41.68 19.55
CA GLU A 537 -11.05 41.63 19.90
C GLU A 537 -11.83 42.72 19.14
N LEU A 538 -12.88 42.31 18.43
CA LEU A 538 -13.81 43.21 17.75
C LEU A 538 -14.88 43.69 18.74
N LYS A 539 -15.19 45.00 18.74
CA LYS A 539 -16.20 45.55 19.64
C LYS A 539 -17.08 46.62 18.99
N ALA A 540 -18.37 46.61 19.30
CA ALA A 540 -19.31 47.68 18.93
C ALA A 540 -20.35 47.89 20.03
N GLU A 541 -20.79 49.14 20.17
CA GLU A 541 -21.80 49.54 21.15
C GLU A 541 -23.13 49.82 20.45
N THR A 542 -24.23 49.46 21.10
CA THR A 542 -25.60 49.83 20.70
C THR A 542 -26.39 50.34 21.90
N LEU A 543 -27.44 51.10 21.62
CA LEU A 543 -28.34 51.65 22.62
C LEU A 543 -29.68 50.92 22.59
N VAL A 544 -30.13 50.53 23.78
CA VAL A 544 -31.50 50.08 24.00
C VAL A 544 -32.25 51.21 24.68
N PHE A 545 -33.26 51.74 24.00
CA PHE A 545 -34.12 52.77 24.53
C PHE A 545 -35.39 52.18 25.11
N ASN A 546 -35.95 52.82 26.14
CA ASN A 546 -37.33 52.54 26.55
C ASN A 546 -38.28 53.38 25.72
N LYS A 547 -39.37 52.78 25.24
CA LYS A 547 -40.47 53.55 24.65
C LYS A 547 -41.10 54.44 25.73
N GLY A 548 -41.04 55.75 25.52
CA GLY A 548 -41.58 56.78 26.40
C GLY A 548 -42.78 57.48 25.79
N ALA A 549 -43.76 57.84 26.63
CA ALA A 549 -44.82 58.75 26.19
C ALA A 549 -44.23 60.16 25.94
N PRO A 550 -44.77 60.94 25.00
CA PRO A 550 -44.33 62.32 24.77
C PRO A 550 -44.49 63.17 26.05
N LEU A 551 -43.39 63.78 26.48
CA LEU A 551 -43.33 64.66 27.63
C LEU A 551 -43.06 66.09 27.17
N ILE A 552 -43.97 67.02 27.51
CA ILE A 552 -43.79 68.45 27.22
C ILE A 552 -42.93 69.08 28.32
N ARG A 553 -41.74 69.58 27.95
CA ARG A 553 -40.79 70.26 28.85
C ARG A 553 -40.84 71.78 28.77
N SER A 554 -41.52 72.35 27.79
CA SER A 554 -41.67 73.80 27.69
C SER A 554 -42.34 74.40 28.94
N PRO A 555 -41.95 75.61 29.38
CA PRO A 555 -42.61 76.29 30.48
C PRO A 555 -44.12 76.43 30.23
N SER A 556 -44.93 76.13 31.24
CA SER A 556 -46.39 76.22 31.17
C SER A 556 -46.89 77.66 30.95
N ILE A 557 -46.04 78.64 31.27
CA ILE A 557 -46.31 80.08 31.10
C ILE A 557 -45.12 80.66 30.34
N GLN A 558 -45.41 81.30 29.22
CA GLN A 558 -44.45 82.02 28.39
C GLN A 558 -44.95 83.45 28.22
N TYR A 559 -44.04 84.41 28.21
CA TYR A 559 -44.36 85.84 28.23
C TYR A 559 -44.10 86.45 26.86
N GLY A 560 -44.96 87.38 26.46
CA GLY A 560 -44.79 88.25 25.31
C GLY A 560 -44.98 89.71 25.71
N ILE A 561 -44.46 90.62 24.91
CA ILE A 561 -44.68 92.06 25.09
C ILE A 561 -45.97 92.41 24.33
N GLU A 562 -46.82 93.24 24.93
CA GLU A 562 -48.06 93.68 24.29
C GLU A 562 -47.76 94.38 22.95
N ASN A 563 -48.48 94.00 21.89
CA ASN A 563 -48.30 94.46 20.50
C ASN A 563 -47.00 94.04 19.79
N GLU A 564 -46.18 93.16 20.39
CA GLU A 564 -45.01 92.55 19.75
C GLU A 564 -45.28 91.07 19.41
N PRO A 565 -44.63 90.50 18.36
CA PRO A 565 -44.73 89.08 18.08
C PRO A 565 -44.14 88.25 19.23
N VAL A 566 -44.86 87.20 19.64
CA VAL A 566 -44.42 86.27 20.71
C VAL A 566 -44.17 84.89 20.11
N ARG A 567 -43.02 84.28 20.47
CA ARG A 567 -42.69 82.90 20.09
C ARG A 567 -43.01 81.96 21.25
N LEU A 568 -44.02 81.11 21.07
CA LEU A 568 -44.35 80.05 22.03
C LEU A 568 -43.58 78.78 21.64
N GLN A 569 -42.76 78.27 22.54
CA GLN A 569 -41.99 77.05 22.32
C GLN A 569 -42.69 75.84 22.95
N CYS A 570 -42.83 74.73 22.21
CA CYS A 570 -43.21 73.43 22.76
C CYS A 570 -42.04 72.47 22.59
N ILE A 571 -41.33 72.22 23.68
CA ILE A 571 -40.23 71.25 23.70
C ILE A 571 -40.85 69.92 24.10
N VAL A 572 -40.83 68.94 23.19
CA VAL A 572 -41.37 67.60 23.41
C VAL A 572 -40.23 66.59 23.44
N GLU A 573 -40.12 65.83 24.53
CA GLU A 573 -39.25 64.67 24.60
C GLU A 573 -40.07 63.39 24.44
N ALA A 574 -39.79 62.61 23.41
CA ALA A 574 -40.44 61.32 23.18
C ALA A 574 -39.46 60.30 22.60
N VAL A 575 -39.67 59.02 22.91
CA VAL A 575 -38.94 57.91 22.29
C VAL A 575 -39.95 56.84 21.85
N PRO A 576 -40.14 56.60 20.54
CA PRO A 576 -39.52 57.30 19.40
C PRO A 576 -39.95 58.77 19.30
N PRO A 577 -39.27 59.59 18.45
CA PRO A 577 -39.70 60.95 18.16
C PRO A 577 -41.20 61.05 17.82
N PRO A 578 -41.88 62.12 18.24
CA PRO A 578 -43.32 62.24 18.04
C PRO A 578 -43.62 62.35 16.54
N THR A 579 -44.57 61.56 16.04
CA THR A 579 -44.98 61.61 14.63
C THR A 579 -45.88 62.80 14.30
N LYS A 580 -46.39 63.51 15.32
CA LYS A 580 -47.27 64.68 15.17
C LYS A 580 -47.26 65.54 16.45
N ILE A 581 -47.17 66.86 16.29
CA ILE A 581 -47.40 67.85 17.34
C ILE A 581 -48.63 68.70 16.95
N THR A 582 -49.53 68.97 17.90
CA THR A 582 -50.75 69.74 17.65
C THR A 582 -50.94 70.83 18.69
N TRP A 583 -51.24 72.05 18.24
CA TRP A 583 -51.46 73.21 19.08
C TRP A 583 -52.94 73.56 19.20
N PHE A 584 -53.36 74.01 20.39
CA PHE A 584 -54.74 74.45 20.63
C PHE A 584 -54.77 75.79 21.37
N LYS A 585 -55.69 76.67 20.98
CA LYS A 585 -56.00 77.90 21.73
C LYS A 585 -57.26 77.70 22.56
N LEU A 586 -57.19 78.08 23.84
CA LEU A 586 -58.29 77.92 24.80
C LEU A 586 -58.89 79.30 25.12
N LYS A 587 -59.95 79.71 24.38
CA LYS A 587 -61.06 80.63 24.77
C LYS A 587 -61.70 81.32 23.54
N PRO A 588 -63.05 81.42 23.45
CA PRO A 588 -64.06 80.83 24.36
C PRO A 588 -64.29 79.32 24.13
N TYR A 589 -63.70 78.73 23.08
CA TYR A 589 -63.70 77.29 22.80
C TYR A 589 -62.29 76.79 22.46
N GLN A 590 -62.07 75.47 22.51
CA GLN A 590 -60.81 74.85 22.09
C GLN A 590 -60.74 74.84 20.55
N GLN A 591 -59.86 75.67 19.99
CA GLN A 591 -59.61 75.74 18.55
C GLN A 591 -58.27 75.08 18.24
N LEU A 592 -58.25 74.09 17.32
CA LEU A 592 -57.02 73.53 16.78
C LEU A 592 -56.34 74.59 15.91
N LEU A 593 -55.07 74.86 16.17
CA LEU A 593 -54.26 75.78 15.38
C LEU A 593 -53.64 75.00 14.20
N GLY A 594 -53.79 75.54 12.99
CA GLY A 594 -53.17 75.01 11.77
C GLY A 594 -51.76 75.57 11.55
N VAL A 595 -51.02 75.07 10.55
CA VAL A 595 -49.64 75.50 10.24
C VAL A 595 -49.58 76.99 9.85
N ASP A 596 -50.58 77.46 9.12
CA ASP A 596 -50.85 78.88 8.84
C ASP A 596 -52.36 79.05 8.71
N ASN A 597 -52.94 80.06 9.37
CA ASN A 597 -54.36 80.37 9.24
C ASN A 597 -54.65 81.84 8.86
N ASN A 598 -53.65 82.63 8.47
CA ASN A 598 -53.80 84.07 8.20
C ASN A 598 -54.39 84.91 9.37
N GLU A 599 -54.46 84.36 10.59
CA GLU A 599 -54.96 85.07 11.80
C GLU A 599 -53.82 85.52 12.74
N GLY A 600 -52.61 85.68 12.20
CA GLY A 600 -51.48 86.31 12.89
C GLY A 600 -50.59 85.37 13.72
N TYR A 601 -50.55 84.08 13.41
CA TYR A 601 -49.59 83.11 13.97
C TYR A 601 -49.11 82.11 12.91
N GLU A 602 -47.93 81.53 13.12
CA GLU A 602 -47.30 80.53 12.26
C GLU A 602 -46.72 79.42 13.16
N ILE A 603 -46.90 78.15 12.78
CA ILE A 603 -46.25 77.03 13.46
C ILE A 603 -44.93 76.75 12.76
N LEU A 604 -43.83 77.02 13.46
CA LEU A 604 -42.50 76.71 12.99
C LEU A 604 -42.09 75.32 13.50
N GLU A 605 -41.88 74.36 12.60
CA GLU A 605 -41.18 73.12 12.90
C GLU A 605 -39.68 73.39 12.73
N GLU A 606 -38.91 73.25 13.81
CA GLU A 606 -37.45 73.31 13.73
C GLU A 606 -36.98 71.92 13.27
N GLU A 607 -36.43 71.82 12.05
CA GLU A 607 -35.77 70.59 11.61
C GLU A 607 -34.58 70.33 12.54
N GLU A 608 -34.46 69.10 13.08
CA GLU A 608 -33.28 68.68 13.84
C GLU A 608 -32.04 68.93 12.97
N SER A 609 -31.15 69.81 13.45
CA SER A 609 -29.83 69.96 12.86
C SER A 609 -29.04 68.67 13.11
N ASP A 610 -28.66 67.97 12.04
CA ASP A 610 -27.73 66.84 12.07
C ASP A 610 -26.31 67.30 12.46
N ASP A 611 -26.09 67.65 13.74
CA ASP A 611 -24.75 67.84 14.34
C ASP A 611 -24.41 66.73 15.34
#